data_AF-A0A1V3XLZ5-F1
#
_entry.id   AF-A0A1V3XLZ5-F1
#
_cell.length_a   1.000
_cell.length_b   1.000
_cell.length_c   1.000
_cell.angle_alpha   90.00
_cell.angle_beta   90.00
_cell.angle_gamma   90.00
#
_symmetry.space_group_name_H-M   'P 1'
#
loop_
_entity.id
_entity.type
_entity.pdbx_description
1 polymer ?
#
loop_
_entity_poly.entity_id
_entity_poly.type
_entity_poly.pdbx_seq_one_letter_code
_entity_poly.pdbx_strand_id
1 'polypeptide(L)'
;MPIDGILVGTAAMATLESTTSPSVKRMLVETQGTGEWISAGKARGGMASSRSQLGADIHEIDNSASRCGQLLDEVAGDADAVAERRDEIIAAMAKTAKPYFGDVAEMTYLQWLRRYVELTIGEGNSTADTAGVLGPDSPWLADTWRDRFEQMLQRAEARLHPKDFGPIETVFTDPALLEKPTEAIAALLARYPDADTVQLHPADVPFFVTLCKTLGKPVNFVPVIDKDVRRWWRSDSLWQAHDARYDADQVCIIPGPAAVAGITRLDEPVGELLDRFEQAAIDEVLAADGEVRDVTSRRLGRPDATGPLAVVLDAPDVLWAGRTAINPVHRIADPSDWQVHDGPENPRATHSSTGSRLQIDGENVALSVPVSGTWIDIRFSLPPNTVDGGIPVVSTEDAATAMRSVLAIAAGADGPELLPPVTDGVARVTVDWDPEKVADHTGVTATFGEPLAPSLTTVPDALVGLCWPAVFAAIGSAVTDTGVPVVEGLLNLVHLDHAVRMVGTLPAAPTQLTVTATASEARDTEVGRVVPVSVTVAGPGGEAIAVLDERFAILGRTGQPSSSTRCGPVVRCRRTPPTRRAAAAVTSP
;
A
#
# COMPACT_ATOMS: atom_id res chain seq x y z
N MET A 1 22.97 -24.40 -23.55
CA MET A 1 22.88 -22.99 -23.10
C MET A 1 22.21 -23.03 -21.73
N PRO A 2 22.98 -23.02 -20.64
CA PRO A 2 22.41 -22.99 -19.29
C PRO A 2 21.66 -21.68 -19.03
N ILE A 3 20.75 -21.70 -18.06
CA ILE A 3 19.96 -20.55 -17.60
C ILE A 3 20.02 -20.49 -16.07
N ASP A 4 19.82 -19.30 -15.50
CA ASP A 4 19.98 -19.07 -14.05
C ASP A 4 18.70 -19.30 -13.24
N GLY A 5 17.54 -19.41 -13.89
CA GLY A 5 16.27 -19.57 -13.20
C GLY A 5 15.11 -19.95 -14.11
N ILE A 6 14.10 -20.58 -13.51
CA ILE A 6 12.86 -21.02 -14.16
C ILE A 6 11.69 -20.50 -13.32
N LEU A 7 10.76 -19.79 -13.97
CA LEU A 7 9.53 -19.34 -13.32
C LEU A 7 8.41 -20.38 -13.51
N VAL A 8 7.73 -20.75 -12.43
CA VAL A 8 6.68 -21.76 -12.42
C VAL A 8 5.32 -21.08 -12.21
N GLY A 9 4.54 -20.95 -13.29
CA GLY A 9 3.20 -20.35 -13.24
C GLY A 9 2.09 -21.38 -13.07
N THR A 10 1.71 -22.04 -14.17
CA THR A 10 0.55 -22.94 -14.23
C THR A 10 0.60 -24.08 -13.23
N ALA A 11 1.76 -24.69 -12.98
CA ALA A 11 1.85 -25.81 -12.04
C ALA A 11 1.50 -25.43 -10.59
N ALA A 12 1.60 -24.14 -10.24
CA ALA A 12 1.24 -23.63 -8.92
C ALA A 12 -0.26 -23.28 -8.78
N MET A 13 -1.07 -23.37 -9.84
CA MET A 13 -2.48 -22.96 -9.78
C MET A 13 -3.34 -23.88 -8.88
N ALA A 14 -2.94 -25.15 -8.75
CA ALA A 14 -3.65 -26.17 -7.95
C ALA A 14 -3.06 -26.41 -6.55
N THR A 15 -2.17 -25.54 -6.06
CA THR A 15 -1.55 -25.68 -4.73
C THR A 15 -2.55 -25.43 -3.60
N LEU A 16 -2.23 -25.88 -2.38
CA LEU A 16 -3.08 -25.73 -1.20
C LEU A 16 -3.45 -24.26 -0.92
N GLU A 17 -2.46 -23.37 -0.96
CA GLU A 17 -2.59 -21.94 -0.63
C GLU A 17 -3.26 -21.13 -1.74
N SER A 18 -3.38 -21.68 -2.95
CA SER A 18 -4.13 -21.06 -4.05
C SER A 18 -5.61 -20.96 -3.70
N THR A 19 -6.19 -19.76 -3.86
CA THR A 19 -7.62 -19.49 -3.64
C THR A 19 -8.51 -19.96 -4.78
N THR A 20 -7.94 -20.64 -5.78
CA THR A 20 -8.70 -21.24 -6.89
C THR A 20 -9.76 -22.20 -6.35
N SER A 21 -10.98 -22.16 -6.90
CA SER A 21 -12.08 -22.98 -6.38
C SER A 21 -11.77 -24.49 -6.46
N PRO A 22 -12.26 -25.33 -5.51
CA PRO A 22 -11.96 -26.76 -5.50
C PRO A 22 -12.36 -27.51 -6.78
N SER A 23 -13.49 -27.14 -7.40
CA SER A 23 -13.93 -27.68 -8.70
C SER A 23 -12.93 -27.34 -9.81
N VAL A 24 -12.41 -26.10 -9.82
CA VAL A 24 -11.43 -25.62 -10.80
C VAL A 24 -10.08 -26.30 -10.61
N LYS A 25 -9.60 -26.45 -9.38
CA LYS A 25 -8.37 -27.23 -9.09
C LYS A 25 -8.49 -28.68 -9.59
N ARG A 26 -9.66 -29.30 -9.42
CA ARG A 26 -9.92 -30.66 -9.93
C ARG A 26 -9.87 -30.70 -11.45
N MET A 27 -10.54 -29.77 -12.13
CA MET A 27 -10.50 -29.68 -13.59
C MET A 27 -9.08 -29.45 -14.13
N LEU A 28 -8.24 -28.67 -13.42
CA LEU A 28 -6.82 -28.50 -13.75
C LEU A 28 -6.06 -29.83 -13.72
N VAL A 29 -6.28 -30.66 -12.69
CA VAL A 29 -5.64 -31.98 -12.57
C VAL A 29 -6.14 -32.97 -13.62
N GLU A 30 -7.43 -32.91 -13.97
CA GLU A 30 -8.04 -33.82 -14.95
C GLU A 30 -7.71 -33.45 -16.41
N THR A 31 -7.22 -32.23 -16.66
CA THR A 31 -6.89 -31.74 -17.99
C THR A 31 -5.54 -32.25 -18.45
N GLN A 32 -5.52 -32.99 -19.58
CA GLN A 32 -4.31 -33.66 -20.07
C GLN A 32 -3.26 -32.70 -20.65
N GLY A 33 -3.68 -31.61 -21.29
CA GLY A 33 -2.77 -30.70 -21.99
C GLY A 33 -2.23 -31.22 -23.32
N THR A 34 -1.34 -30.45 -23.94
CA THR A 34 -0.64 -30.82 -25.16
C THR A 34 0.68 -30.07 -25.30
N GLY A 35 1.70 -30.73 -25.87
CA GLY A 35 2.97 -30.10 -26.26
C GLY A 35 2.96 -29.48 -27.66
N GLU A 36 1.86 -29.64 -28.40
CA GLU A 36 1.72 -29.11 -29.75
C GLU A 36 1.05 -27.73 -29.75
N TRP A 37 1.34 -26.93 -30.79
CA TRP A 37 0.70 -25.63 -30.97
C TRP A 37 -0.81 -25.77 -31.24
N ILE A 38 -1.62 -24.99 -30.52
CA ILE A 38 -3.06 -24.90 -30.73
C ILE A 38 -3.34 -23.66 -31.58
N SER A 39 -3.81 -23.85 -32.82
CA SER A 39 -4.18 -22.72 -33.67
C SER A 39 -5.38 -21.94 -33.11
N ALA A 40 -5.41 -20.63 -33.33
CA ALA A 40 -6.49 -19.75 -32.90
C ALA A 40 -7.89 -20.30 -33.23
N GLY A 41 -8.79 -20.28 -32.23
CA GLY A 41 -10.16 -20.76 -32.36
C GLY A 41 -10.30 -22.28 -32.43
N LYS A 42 -9.26 -23.06 -32.08
CA LYS A 42 -9.33 -24.52 -31.99
C LYS A 42 -9.06 -25.02 -30.58
N ALA A 43 -9.43 -26.27 -30.34
CA ALA A 43 -9.15 -27.00 -29.11
C ALA A 43 -8.44 -28.33 -29.39
N ARG A 44 -7.55 -28.73 -28.47
CA ARG A 44 -6.78 -29.98 -28.50
C ARG A 44 -6.32 -30.32 -27.07
N GLY A 45 -6.43 -31.59 -26.66
CA GLY A 45 -5.91 -32.06 -25.37
C GLY A 45 -6.58 -31.43 -24.14
N GLY A 46 -7.86 -31.08 -24.23
CA GLY A 46 -8.58 -30.37 -23.16
C GLY A 46 -8.22 -28.89 -23.02
N MET A 47 -7.43 -28.35 -23.96
CA MET A 47 -7.02 -26.95 -24.01
C MET A 47 -7.57 -26.29 -25.28
N ALA A 48 -7.89 -25.01 -25.20
CA ALA A 48 -8.42 -24.19 -26.27
C ALA A 48 -7.59 -22.92 -26.44
N SER A 49 -7.49 -22.43 -27.69
CA SER A 49 -7.00 -21.09 -28.00
C SER A 49 -8.19 -20.20 -28.34
N SER A 50 -8.30 -19.06 -27.66
CA SER A 50 -9.36 -18.07 -27.83
C SER A 50 -8.78 -16.65 -27.83
N ARG A 51 -9.60 -15.63 -28.10
CA ARG A 51 -9.14 -14.23 -28.05
C ARG A 51 -9.69 -13.49 -26.84
N SER A 52 -8.86 -12.58 -26.34
CA SER A 52 -9.19 -11.63 -25.28
C SER A 52 -10.15 -10.56 -25.78
N GLN A 53 -10.63 -9.72 -24.85
CA GLN A 53 -11.41 -8.53 -25.17
C GLN A 53 -10.72 -7.61 -26.20
N LEU A 54 -9.39 -7.54 -26.19
CA LEU A 54 -8.58 -6.70 -27.08
C LEU A 54 -8.08 -7.44 -28.33
N GLY A 55 -8.43 -8.71 -28.49
CA GLY A 55 -8.04 -9.53 -29.65
C GLY A 55 -6.68 -10.21 -29.52
N ALA A 56 -6.06 -10.20 -28.35
CA ALA A 56 -4.84 -10.98 -28.08
C ALA A 56 -5.20 -12.45 -27.80
N ASP A 57 -4.33 -13.37 -28.19
CA ASP A 57 -4.55 -14.81 -27.95
C ASP A 57 -4.42 -15.16 -26.47
N ILE A 58 -5.28 -16.07 -26.00
CA ILE A 58 -5.28 -16.61 -24.64
C ILE A 58 -5.47 -18.13 -24.73
N HIS A 59 -4.79 -18.88 -23.86
CA HIS A 59 -5.04 -20.30 -23.64
C HIS A 59 -6.05 -20.49 -22.52
N GLU A 60 -7.05 -21.33 -22.77
CA GLU A 60 -8.11 -21.67 -21.81
C GLU A 60 -8.31 -23.19 -21.75
N ILE A 61 -8.89 -23.70 -20.67
CA ILE A 61 -9.42 -25.07 -20.66
C ILE A 61 -10.61 -25.17 -21.64
N ASP A 62 -10.73 -26.26 -22.40
CA ASP A 62 -11.86 -26.53 -23.30
C ASP A 62 -13.11 -26.98 -22.52
N ASN A 63 -13.87 -26.01 -22.03
CA ASN A 63 -15.10 -26.15 -21.26
C ASN A 63 -16.22 -25.28 -21.87
N SER A 64 -17.39 -25.17 -21.22
CA SER A 64 -18.47 -24.32 -21.72
C SER A 64 -18.07 -22.85 -21.87
N ALA A 65 -17.21 -22.31 -21.00
CA ALA A 65 -16.74 -20.93 -21.07
C ALA A 65 -15.90 -20.65 -22.33
N SER A 66 -14.92 -21.48 -22.66
CA SER A 66 -14.07 -21.27 -23.84
C SER A 66 -14.83 -21.52 -25.15
N ARG A 67 -15.79 -22.46 -25.17
CA ARG A 67 -16.68 -22.66 -26.33
C ARG A 67 -17.57 -21.45 -26.59
N CYS A 68 -18.13 -20.84 -25.53
CA CYS A 68 -18.84 -19.58 -25.68
C CYS A 68 -17.90 -18.46 -26.14
N GLY A 69 -16.68 -18.39 -25.61
CA GLY A 69 -15.66 -17.45 -26.05
C GLY A 69 -15.34 -17.55 -27.54
N GLN A 70 -15.15 -18.77 -28.06
CA GLN A 70 -14.91 -19.05 -29.47
C GLN A 70 -16.09 -18.66 -30.36
N LEU A 71 -17.31 -19.01 -29.94
CA LEU A 71 -18.54 -18.57 -30.62
C LEU A 71 -18.59 -17.04 -30.76
N LEU A 72 -18.26 -16.32 -29.68
CA LEU A 72 -18.23 -14.86 -29.69
C LEU A 72 -17.11 -14.30 -30.56
N ASP A 73 -15.97 -14.99 -30.68
CA ASP A 73 -14.88 -14.61 -31.58
C ASP A 73 -15.22 -14.71 -33.06
N GLU A 74 -16.20 -15.54 -33.43
CA GLU A 74 -16.71 -15.68 -34.81
C GLU A 74 -17.66 -14.55 -35.21
N VAL A 75 -18.47 -14.05 -34.28
CA VAL A 75 -19.56 -13.08 -34.56
C VAL A 75 -19.24 -11.64 -34.16
N ALA A 76 -18.27 -11.43 -33.25
CA ALA A 76 -17.99 -10.10 -32.72
C ALA A 76 -17.55 -9.10 -33.80
N GLY A 77 -18.11 -7.88 -33.74
CA GLY A 77 -17.89 -6.83 -34.72
C GLY A 77 -18.84 -6.86 -35.92
N ASP A 78 -19.62 -7.94 -36.10
CA ASP A 78 -20.63 -8.08 -37.16
C ASP A 78 -22.04 -8.10 -36.54
N ALA A 79 -22.80 -7.02 -36.72
CA ALA A 79 -24.12 -6.89 -36.13
C ALA A 79 -25.15 -7.87 -36.76
N ASP A 80 -24.99 -8.20 -38.04
CA ASP A 80 -25.91 -9.09 -38.75
C ASP A 80 -25.66 -10.54 -38.32
N ALA A 81 -24.39 -10.96 -38.21
CA ALA A 81 -24.04 -12.27 -37.70
C ALA A 81 -24.48 -12.49 -36.24
N VAL A 82 -24.36 -11.46 -35.40
CA VAL A 82 -24.85 -11.49 -34.01
C VAL A 82 -26.38 -11.65 -33.98
N ALA A 83 -27.11 -10.96 -34.86
CA ALA A 83 -28.56 -11.07 -34.94
C ALA A 83 -29.00 -12.46 -35.45
N GLU A 84 -28.33 -13.00 -36.47
CA GLU A 84 -28.63 -14.31 -37.05
C GLU A 84 -28.41 -15.46 -36.05
N ARG A 85 -27.36 -15.37 -35.22
CA ARG A 85 -27.00 -16.40 -34.23
C ARG A 85 -27.41 -16.04 -32.80
N ARG A 86 -28.34 -15.10 -32.62
CA ARG A 86 -28.72 -14.55 -31.30
C ARG A 86 -29.07 -15.64 -30.29
N ASP A 87 -29.93 -16.59 -30.66
CA ASP A 87 -30.41 -17.63 -29.74
C ASP A 87 -29.32 -18.63 -29.38
N GLU A 88 -28.42 -18.94 -30.33
CA GLU A 88 -27.24 -19.78 -30.09
C GLU A 88 -26.30 -19.11 -29.09
N ILE A 89 -26.05 -17.80 -29.28
CA ILE A 89 -25.25 -16.99 -28.36
C ILE A 89 -25.87 -17.03 -26.96
N ILE A 90 -27.16 -16.73 -26.82
CA ILE A 90 -27.85 -16.73 -25.52
C ILE A 90 -27.80 -18.12 -24.85
N ALA A 91 -27.98 -19.19 -25.62
CA ALA A 91 -27.91 -20.55 -25.10
C ALA A 91 -26.50 -20.94 -24.65
N ALA A 92 -25.45 -20.49 -25.35
CA ALA A 92 -24.07 -20.60 -24.89
C ALA A 92 -23.84 -19.73 -23.65
N MET A 93 -24.44 -18.54 -23.61
CA MET A 93 -24.32 -17.61 -22.50
C MET A 93 -24.82 -18.18 -21.18
N ALA A 94 -25.97 -18.83 -21.23
CA ALA A 94 -26.62 -19.43 -20.06
C ALA A 94 -25.84 -20.58 -19.41
N LYS A 95 -24.86 -21.15 -20.10
CA LYS A 95 -24.01 -22.25 -19.59
C LYS A 95 -22.78 -21.76 -18.83
N THR A 96 -22.58 -20.46 -18.70
CA THR A 96 -21.35 -19.90 -18.10
C THR A 96 -21.67 -19.03 -16.90
N ALA A 97 -20.61 -18.59 -16.22
CA ALA A 97 -20.70 -17.71 -15.06
C ALA A 97 -21.23 -16.30 -15.41
N LYS A 98 -21.35 -15.95 -16.69
CA LYS A 98 -21.72 -14.62 -17.17
C LYS A 98 -22.87 -14.66 -18.19
N PRO A 99 -24.10 -14.98 -17.75
CA PRO A 99 -25.23 -15.14 -18.64
C PRO A 99 -25.72 -13.82 -19.25
N TYR A 100 -26.54 -13.92 -20.30
CA TYR A 100 -27.34 -12.80 -20.77
C TYR A 100 -28.36 -12.39 -19.69
N PHE A 101 -28.54 -11.09 -19.49
CA PHE A 101 -29.47 -10.57 -18.50
C PHE A 101 -30.92 -10.96 -18.84
N GLY A 102 -31.26 -10.94 -20.14
CA GLY A 102 -32.59 -11.16 -20.69
C GLY A 102 -33.09 -9.93 -21.46
N ASP A 103 -34.20 -10.07 -22.17
CA ASP A 103 -34.83 -8.99 -22.93
C ASP A 103 -35.48 -7.96 -21.99
N VAL A 104 -34.67 -7.01 -21.51
CA VAL A 104 -35.05 -6.00 -20.50
C VAL A 104 -36.26 -5.14 -20.89
N ALA A 105 -36.54 -4.98 -22.18
CA ALA A 105 -37.72 -4.25 -22.66
C ALA A 105 -39.03 -4.99 -22.39
N GLU A 106 -38.99 -6.32 -22.20
CA GLU A 106 -40.15 -7.17 -21.93
C GLU A 106 -40.36 -7.44 -20.44
N MET A 107 -39.35 -7.12 -19.60
CA MET A 107 -39.39 -7.31 -18.16
C MET A 107 -40.24 -6.27 -17.45
N THR A 108 -40.88 -6.68 -16.35
CA THR A 108 -41.44 -5.73 -15.38
C THR A 108 -40.36 -5.13 -14.49
N TYR A 109 -40.63 -4.00 -13.84
CA TYR A 109 -39.67 -3.39 -12.90
C TYR A 109 -39.24 -4.36 -11.81
N LEU A 110 -40.18 -5.17 -11.29
CA LEU A 110 -39.88 -6.18 -10.28
C LEU A 110 -38.97 -7.30 -10.82
N GLN A 111 -39.25 -7.80 -12.03
CA GLN A 111 -38.42 -8.83 -12.67
C GLN A 111 -36.99 -8.32 -12.90
N TRP A 112 -36.85 -7.09 -13.39
CA TRP A 112 -35.56 -6.44 -13.64
C TRP A 112 -34.73 -6.29 -12.37
N LEU A 113 -35.31 -5.83 -11.26
CA LEU A 113 -34.61 -5.69 -9.98
C LEU A 113 -34.23 -7.04 -9.38
N ARG A 114 -35.13 -8.03 -9.41
CA ARG A 114 -34.85 -9.39 -8.91
C ARG A 114 -33.74 -10.06 -9.71
N ARG A 115 -33.75 -9.91 -11.04
CA ARG A 115 -32.71 -10.47 -11.93
C ARG A 115 -31.34 -9.86 -11.66
N TYR A 116 -31.28 -8.56 -11.36
CA TYR A 116 -30.03 -7.92 -10.96
C TYR A 116 -29.46 -8.55 -9.68
N VAL A 117 -30.28 -8.65 -8.62
CA VAL A 117 -29.88 -9.25 -7.34
C VAL A 117 -29.46 -10.72 -7.52
N GLU A 118 -30.22 -11.50 -8.29
CA GLU A 118 -29.89 -12.90 -8.62
C GLU A 118 -28.49 -13.02 -9.24
N LEU A 119 -28.16 -12.16 -10.20
CA LEU A 119 -26.90 -12.26 -10.94
C LEU A 119 -25.69 -11.66 -10.21
N THR A 120 -25.91 -10.69 -9.33
CA THR A 120 -24.82 -10.04 -8.58
C THR A 120 -24.52 -10.76 -7.25
N ILE A 121 -25.56 -11.22 -6.55
CA ILE A 121 -25.47 -11.80 -5.21
C ILE A 121 -25.72 -13.31 -5.23
N GLY A 122 -26.68 -13.78 -6.02
CA GLY A 122 -27.07 -15.19 -6.05
C GLY A 122 -27.58 -15.67 -4.69
N GLU A 123 -27.02 -16.79 -4.21
CA GLU A 123 -27.34 -17.35 -2.90
C GLU A 123 -26.59 -16.69 -1.73
N GLY A 124 -25.75 -15.68 -2.00
CA GLY A 124 -24.95 -15.00 -0.96
C GLY A 124 -23.79 -15.83 -0.41
N ASN A 125 -23.31 -16.82 -1.18
CA ASN A 125 -22.27 -17.78 -0.80
C ASN A 125 -20.95 -17.58 -1.57
N SER A 126 -20.70 -16.37 -2.10
CA SER A 126 -19.47 -16.08 -2.85
C SER A 126 -18.24 -16.23 -1.97
N THR A 127 -17.21 -16.91 -2.49
CA THR A 127 -15.91 -17.07 -1.82
C THR A 127 -14.81 -16.25 -2.49
N ALA A 128 -15.18 -15.34 -3.40
CA ALA A 128 -14.21 -14.46 -4.05
C ALA A 128 -13.46 -13.61 -3.03
N ASP A 129 -12.24 -13.21 -3.36
CA ASP A 129 -11.41 -12.27 -2.58
C ASP A 129 -12.10 -10.92 -2.31
N THR A 130 -13.02 -10.52 -3.18
CA THR A 130 -13.84 -9.31 -3.05
C THR A 130 -15.03 -9.46 -2.09
N ALA A 131 -15.33 -10.69 -1.63
CA ALA A 131 -16.39 -10.91 -0.63
C ALA A 131 -15.94 -10.36 0.74
N GLY A 132 -16.85 -9.65 1.43
CA GLY A 132 -16.58 -9.07 2.75
C GLY A 132 -15.73 -7.79 2.76
N VAL A 133 -15.22 -7.32 1.61
CA VAL A 133 -14.39 -6.11 1.52
C VAL A 133 -15.12 -4.84 1.97
N LEU A 134 -16.44 -4.77 1.73
CA LEU A 134 -17.28 -3.65 2.18
C LEU A 134 -17.74 -3.78 3.64
N GLY A 135 -17.40 -4.89 4.29
CA GLY A 135 -17.85 -5.25 5.63
C GLY A 135 -18.26 -6.73 5.68
N PRO A 136 -18.14 -7.38 6.86
CA PRO A 136 -18.37 -8.82 7.01
C PRO A 136 -19.81 -9.24 6.66
N ASP A 137 -20.78 -8.33 6.79
CA ASP A 137 -22.20 -8.59 6.55
C ASP A 137 -22.70 -8.08 5.18
N SER A 138 -21.84 -7.44 4.37
CA SER A 138 -22.25 -6.93 3.05
C SER A 138 -22.31 -8.06 2.02
N PRO A 139 -23.46 -8.28 1.34
CA PRO A 139 -23.57 -9.28 0.28
C PRO A 139 -22.96 -8.81 -1.05
N TRP A 140 -22.61 -7.53 -1.18
CA TRP A 140 -22.11 -6.94 -2.41
C TRP A 140 -20.60 -7.13 -2.56
N LEU A 141 -20.16 -7.64 -3.72
CA LEU A 141 -18.74 -7.76 -4.06
C LEU A 141 -18.07 -6.43 -4.45
N ALA A 142 -18.85 -5.37 -4.64
CA ALA A 142 -18.35 -4.04 -4.96
C ALA A 142 -19.38 -2.98 -4.55
N ASP A 143 -18.89 -1.86 -4.03
CA ASP A 143 -19.69 -0.67 -3.73
C ASP A 143 -20.46 -0.21 -4.97
N THR A 144 -19.79 -0.19 -6.12
CA THR A 144 -20.39 0.17 -7.42
C THR A 144 -21.51 -0.76 -7.85
N TRP A 145 -21.58 -2.01 -7.38
CA TRP A 145 -22.72 -2.89 -7.68
C TRP A 145 -23.93 -2.55 -6.80
N ARG A 146 -23.72 -2.22 -5.53
CA ARG A 146 -24.75 -1.71 -4.63
C ARG A 146 -25.29 -0.36 -5.11
N ASP A 147 -24.41 0.57 -5.46
CA ASP A 147 -24.78 1.92 -5.88
C ASP A 147 -25.52 1.92 -7.23
N ARG A 148 -25.21 0.95 -8.12
CA ARG A 148 -26.01 0.70 -9.33
C ARG A 148 -27.41 0.20 -8.97
N PHE A 149 -27.53 -0.73 -8.01
CA PHE A 149 -28.83 -1.22 -7.55
C PHE A 149 -29.68 -0.11 -6.93
N GLU A 150 -29.07 0.76 -6.12
CA GLU A 150 -29.74 1.96 -5.58
C GLU A 150 -30.28 2.86 -6.69
N GLN A 151 -29.47 3.16 -7.71
CA GLN A 151 -29.92 3.96 -8.86
C GLN A 151 -31.06 3.27 -9.64
N MET A 152 -31.04 1.95 -9.72
CA MET A 152 -32.14 1.18 -10.32
C MET A 152 -33.43 1.30 -9.50
N LEU A 153 -33.34 1.21 -8.17
CA LEU A 153 -34.47 1.39 -7.25
C LEU A 153 -35.05 2.80 -7.34
N GLN A 154 -34.21 3.83 -7.25
CA GLN A 154 -34.63 5.23 -7.36
C GLN A 154 -35.25 5.54 -8.74
N ARG A 155 -34.75 4.91 -9.81
CA ARG A 155 -35.36 5.02 -11.14
C ARG A 155 -36.74 4.39 -11.19
N ALA A 156 -36.93 3.24 -10.55
CA ALA A 156 -38.23 2.61 -10.45
C ALA A 156 -39.22 3.49 -9.67
N GLU A 157 -38.82 4.08 -8.54
CA GLU A 157 -39.64 5.04 -7.79
C GLU A 157 -40.05 6.24 -8.65
N ALA A 158 -39.07 6.88 -9.29
CA ALA A 158 -39.30 8.05 -10.12
C ALA A 158 -40.22 7.77 -11.31
N ARG A 159 -40.24 6.54 -11.84
CA ARG A 159 -41.11 6.15 -12.95
C ARG A 159 -42.51 5.78 -12.51
N LEU A 160 -42.63 5.00 -11.45
CA LEU A 160 -43.90 4.42 -11.00
C LEU A 160 -44.72 5.41 -10.16
N HIS A 161 -44.08 6.46 -9.63
CA HIS A 161 -44.82 7.51 -8.95
C HIS A 161 -45.71 8.28 -9.94
N PRO A 162 -47.00 8.54 -9.64
CA PRO A 162 -47.92 9.25 -10.54
C PRO A 162 -47.61 10.74 -10.75
N LYS A 163 -46.48 11.26 -10.27
CA LYS A 163 -46.12 12.68 -10.38
C LYS A 163 -45.03 12.82 -11.43
N ASP A 164 -45.23 13.73 -12.38
CA ASP A 164 -44.25 14.01 -13.44
C ASP A 164 -43.32 15.20 -13.12
N PHE A 165 -43.50 15.86 -11.97
CA PHE A 165 -42.75 17.05 -11.59
C PHE A 165 -42.54 17.17 -10.07
N GLY A 166 -41.48 17.89 -9.70
CA GLY A 166 -41.09 18.14 -8.32
C GLY A 166 -40.41 16.94 -7.66
N PRO A 167 -39.89 17.11 -6.44
CA PRO A 167 -39.31 16.01 -5.68
C PRO A 167 -40.39 15.04 -5.20
N ILE A 168 -40.03 13.75 -5.16
CA ILE A 168 -40.79 12.69 -4.49
C ILE A 168 -39.99 12.21 -3.27
N GLU A 169 -40.69 11.75 -2.24
CA GLU A 169 -40.06 11.13 -1.08
C GLU A 169 -39.63 9.72 -1.45
N THR A 170 -38.35 9.40 -1.26
CA THR A 170 -37.78 8.07 -1.54
C THR A 170 -37.96 7.15 -0.34
N VAL A 171 -38.20 5.86 -0.61
CA VAL A 171 -38.22 4.80 0.41
C VAL A 171 -36.80 4.46 0.89
N PHE A 172 -35.75 4.80 0.12
CA PHE A 172 -34.37 4.37 0.35
C PHE A 172 -33.53 5.43 1.08
N THR A 173 -34.05 6.02 2.15
CA THR A 173 -33.32 7.03 2.95
C THR A 173 -32.30 6.42 3.92
N ASP A 174 -32.45 5.14 4.25
CA ASP A 174 -31.53 4.41 5.12
C ASP A 174 -30.55 3.57 4.27
N PRO A 175 -29.25 3.91 4.24
CA PRO A 175 -28.25 3.14 3.51
C PRO A 175 -28.18 1.67 3.94
N ALA A 176 -28.51 1.34 5.20
CA ALA A 176 -28.48 -0.03 5.69
C ALA A 176 -29.49 -0.95 5.00
N LEU A 177 -30.56 -0.39 4.41
CA LEU A 177 -31.54 -1.16 3.64
C LEU A 177 -30.94 -1.71 2.34
N LEU A 178 -29.96 -1.02 1.75
CA LEU A 178 -29.30 -1.46 0.51
C LEU A 178 -28.42 -2.69 0.73
N GLU A 179 -27.96 -2.94 1.96
CA GLU A 179 -27.28 -4.18 2.33
C GLU A 179 -28.24 -5.39 2.42
N LYS A 180 -29.56 -5.14 2.33
CA LYS A 180 -30.61 -6.15 2.38
C LYS A 180 -31.49 -6.09 1.12
N PRO A 181 -30.97 -6.51 -0.04
CA PRO A 181 -31.62 -6.30 -1.34
C PRO A 181 -33.05 -6.87 -1.44
N THR A 182 -33.31 -8.02 -0.81
CA THR A 182 -34.65 -8.62 -0.77
C THR A 182 -35.65 -7.76 0.01
N GLU A 183 -35.21 -7.18 1.14
CA GLU A 183 -36.02 -6.24 1.92
C GLU A 183 -36.22 -4.92 1.17
N ALA A 184 -35.19 -4.43 0.48
CA ALA A 184 -35.27 -3.23 -0.35
C ALA A 184 -36.30 -3.38 -1.48
N ILE A 185 -36.31 -4.52 -2.18
CA ILE A 185 -37.31 -4.83 -3.22
C ILE A 185 -38.72 -4.94 -2.61
N ALA A 186 -38.86 -5.58 -1.44
CA ALA A 186 -40.15 -5.69 -0.76
C ALA A 186 -40.69 -4.31 -0.34
N ALA A 187 -39.81 -3.41 0.12
CA ALA A 187 -40.17 -2.04 0.48
C ALA A 187 -40.66 -1.23 -0.73
N LEU A 188 -39.99 -1.37 -1.89
CA LEU A 188 -40.45 -0.77 -3.15
C LEU A 188 -41.85 -1.27 -3.50
N LEU A 189 -42.06 -2.59 -3.47
CA LEU A 189 -43.30 -3.23 -3.90
C LEU A 189 -44.48 -2.89 -2.98
N ALA A 190 -44.23 -2.73 -1.67
CA ALA A 190 -45.24 -2.27 -0.72
C ALA A 190 -45.74 -0.85 -1.05
N ARG A 191 -44.87 0.02 -1.60
CA ARG A 191 -45.22 1.39 -1.98
C ARG A 191 -45.77 1.50 -3.40
N TYR A 192 -45.23 0.73 -4.32
CA TYR A 192 -45.57 0.73 -5.75
C TYR A 192 -45.90 -0.69 -6.23
N PRO A 193 -47.12 -1.21 -5.93
CA PRO A 193 -47.52 -2.57 -6.32
C PRO A 193 -47.48 -2.80 -7.84
N ASP A 194 -47.69 -1.75 -8.62
CA ASP A 194 -47.66 -1.78 -10.08
C ASP A 194 -46.29 -2.21 -10.65
N ALA A 195 -45.21 -2.16 -9.86
CA ALA A 195 -43.88 -2.64 -10.26
C ALA A 195 -43.89 -4.12 -10.71
N ASP A 196 -44.84 -4.92 -10.23
CA ASP A 196 -44.99 -6.33 -10.60
C ASP A 196 -45.56 -6.52 -12.02
N THR A 197 -46.38 -5.57 -12.49
CA THR A 197 -47.15 -5.72 -13.74
C THR A 197 -46.73 -4.75 -14.84
N VAL A 198 -46.22 -3.58 -14.48
CA VAL A 198 -45.77 -2.56 -15.43
C VAL A 198 -44.41 -2.94 -16.01
N GLN A 199 -44.36 -3.04 -17.33
CA GLN A 199 -43.13 -3.28 -18.08
C GLN A 199 -42.18 -2.08 -18.01
N LEU A 200 -40.89 -2.36 -18.15
CA LEU A 200 -39.84 -1.35 -18.15
C LEU A 200 -40.10 -0.33 -19.28
N HIS A 201 -40.07 0.96 -18.95
CA HIS A 201 -40.27 2.01 -19.94
C HIS A 201 -39.18 1.93 -21.03
N PRO A 202 -39.49 2.11 -22.33
CA PRO A 202 -38.49 1.99 -23.41
C PRO A 202 -37.25 2.88 -23.24
N ALA A 203 -37.40 4.07 -22.63
CA ALA A 203 -36.28 4.96 -22.32
C ALA A 203 -35.41 4.53 -21.13
N ASP A 204 -35.86 3.58 -20.31
CA ASP A 204 -35.10 3.05 -19.19
C ASP A 204 -34.16 1.89 -19.61
N VAL A 205 -34.40 1.28 -20.78
CA VAL A 205 -33.48 0.30 -21.40
C VAL A 205 -32.08 0.91 -21.68
N PRO A 206 -31.94 2.02 -22.44
CA PRO A 206 -30.62 2.64 -22.64
C PRO A 206 -30.05 3.23 -21.35
N PHE A 207 -30.88 3.64 -20.38
CA PHE A 207 -30.40 4.02 -19.05
C PHE A 207 -29.68 2.86 -18.37
N PHE A 208 -30.29 1.67 -18.33
CA PHE A 208 -29.69 0.48 -17.73
C PHE A 208 -28.38 0.09 -18.44
N VAL A 209 -28.37 0.07 -19.77
CA VAL A 209 -27.15 -0.24 -20.53
C VAL A 209 -26.03 0.77 -20.23
N THR A 210 -26.33 2.06 -20.14
CA THR A 210 -25.34 3.09 -19.74
C THR A 210 -24.90 2.92 -18.29
N LEU A 211 -25.82 2.57 -17.38
CA LEU A 211 -25.51 2.28 -15.99
C LEU A 211 -24.54 1.09 -15.84
N CYS A 212 -24.69 0.05 -16.67
CA CYS A 212 -23.73 -1.06 -16.73
C CYS A 212 -22.35 -0.66 -17.30
N LYS A 213 -22.23 0.47 -18.00
CA LYS A 213 -20.96 1.01 -18.53
C LYS A 213 -20.25 1.97 -17.58
N THR A 214 -20.85 2.33 -16.45
CA THR A 214 -20.22 3.26 -15.50
C THR A 214 -18.93 2.67 -14.93
N LEU A 215 -17.96 3.54 -14.65
CA LEU A 215 -16.67 3.14 -14.08
C LEU A 215 -16.88 2.43 -12.73
N GLY A 216 -16.12 1.37 -12.49
CA GLY A 216 -16.26 0.51 -11.32
C GLY A 216 -15.95 -0.94 -11.66
N LYS A 217 -16.34 -1.88 -10.77
CA LYS A 217 -16.26 -3.31 -11.08
C LYS A 217 -17.24 -3.63 -12.23
N PRO A 218 -16.80 -4.26 -13.34
CA PRO A 218 -17.70 -4.63 -14.44
C PRO A 218 -18.88 -5.49 -13.97
N VAL A 219 -20.01 -5.40 -14.67
CA VAL A 219 -21.19 -6.20 -14.35
C VAL A 219 -20.93 -7.68 -14.64
N ASN A 220 -21.57 -8.53 -13.83
CA ASN A 220 -21.39 -9.98 -13.86
C ASN A 220 -22.34 -10.70 -14.84
N PHE A 221 -22.80 -9.99 -15.87
CA PHE A 221 -23.74 -10.47 -16.87
C PHE A 221 -23.56 -9.67 -18.17
N VAL A 222 -24.20 -10.12 -19.25
CA VAL A 222 -24.24 -9.37 -20.52
C VAL A 222 -25.58 -8.62 -20.62
N PRO A 223 -25.60 -7.28 -20.62
CA PRO A 223 -26.85 -6.50 -20.60
C PRO A 223 -27.56 -6.43 -21.96
N VAL A 224 -26.82 -6.58 -23.07
CA VAL A 224 -27.35 -6.48 -24.44
C VAL A 224 -26.57 -7.42 -25.37
N ILE A 225 -27.27 -8.01 -26.34
CA ILE A 225 -26.65 -8.76 -27.44
C ILE A 225 -26.48 -7.79 -28.62
N ASP A 226 -25.30 -7.21 -28.75
CA ASP A 226 -24.95 -6.25 -29.80
C ASP A 226 -23.58 -6.58 -30.45
N LYS A 227 -23.11 -5.75 -31.38
CA LYS A 227 -21.81 -5.93 -32.03
C LYS A 227 -20.62 -5.97 -31.06
N ASP A 228 -20.80 -5.44 -29.84
CA ASP A 228 -19.80 -5.40 -28.77
C ASP A 228 -19.96 -6.58 -27.78
N VAL A 229 -20.77 -7.60 -28.10
CA VAL A 229 -21.08 -8.75 -27.22
C VAL A 229 -19.84 -9.43 -26.63
N ARG A 230 -18.77 -9.61 -27.40
CA ARG A 230 -17.50 -10.18 -26.88
C ARG A 230 -16.87 -9.28 -25.83
N ARG A 231 -16.93 -7.96 -26.04
CA ARG A 231 -16.37 -6.98 -25.09
C ARG A 231 -17.11 -7.06 -23.76
N TRP A 232 -18.43 -7.14 -23.80
CA TRP A 232 -19.25 -7.33 -22.60
C TRP A 232 -18.91 -8.62 -21.87
N TRP A 233 -18.85 -9.72 -22.60
CA TRP A 233 -18.58 -11.03 -22.05
C TRP A 233 -17.19 -11.13 -21.43
N ARG A 234 -16.13 -10.83 -22.21
CA ARG A 234 -14.73 -11.00 -21.81
C ARG A 234 -14.24 -9.98 -20.78
N SER A 235 -15.01 -8.92 -20.51
CA SER A 235 -14.63 -7.92 -19.51
C SER A 235 -14.64 -8.53 -18.10
N ASP A 236 -13.47 -8.53 -17.45
CA ASP A 236 -13.28 -8.98 -16.06
C ASP A 236 -13.86 -10.40 -15.78
N SER A 237 -13.43 -11.36 -16.59
CA SER A 237 -13.95 -12.74 -16.61
C SER A 237 -13.02 -13.77 -15.95
N LEU A 238 -12.09 -13.36 -15.08
CA LEU A 238 -11.08 -14.27 -14.50
C LEU A 238 -11.31 -14.57 -13.02
N TRP A 239 -11.84 -13.63 -12.25
CA TRP A 239 -12.01 -13.79 -10.79
C TRP A 239 -13.02 -14.88 -10.43
N GLN A 240 -13.93 -15.24 -11.33
CA GLN A 240 -14.95 -16.26 -11.13
C GLN A 240 -14.35 -17.66 -10.88
N ALA A 241 -13.11 -17.92 -11.35
CA ALA A 241 -12.41 -19.17 -11.08
C ALA A 241 -11.96 -19.33 -9.61
N HIS A 242 -12.07 -18.27 -8.80
CA HIS A 242 -11.78 -18.23 -7.37
C HIS A 242 -13.06 -18.17 -6.51
N ASP A 243 -14.24 -18.24 -7.14
CA ASP A 243 -15.51 -18.14 -6.46
C ASP A 243 -16.28 -19.48 -6.53
N ALA A 244 -16.38 -20.16 -5.39
CA ALA A 244 -16.99 -21.49 -5.28
C ALA A 244 -18.48 -21.54 -5.62
N ARG A 245 -19.13 -20.38 -5.82
CA ARG A 245 -20.51 -20.31 -6.34
C ARG A 245 -20.64 -20.81 -7.78
N TYR A 246 -19.54 -20.89 -8.52
CA TYR A 246 -19.51 -21.35 -9.91
C TYR A 246 -18.92 -22.74 -10.06
N ASP A 247 -19.45 -23.50 -11.01
CA ASP A 247 -18.84 -24.75 -11.44
C ASP A 247 -17.66 -24.48 -12.39
N ALA A 248 -16.66 -25.38 -12.39
CA ALA A 248 -15.48 -25.26 -13.23
C ALA A 248 -15.79 -25.27 -14.74
N ASP A 249 -16.90 -25.87 -15.18
CA ASP A 249 -17.33 -25.82 -16.58
C ASP A 249 -17.77 -24.42 -17.02
N GLN A 250 -18.21 -23.59 -16.07
CA GLN A 250 -18.85 -22.30 -16.33
C GLN A 250 -17.86 -21.13 -16.41
N VAL A 251 -16.62 -21.30 -15.96
CA VAL A 251 -15.65 -20.21 -15.74
C VAL A 251 -14.48 -20.28 -16.71
N CYS A 252 -13.87 -19.12 -17.00
CA CYS A 252 -12.64 -19.07 -17.79
C CYS A 252 -11.45 -19.47 -16.91
N ILE A 253 -10.72 -20.52 -17.30
CA ILE A 253 -9.54 -21.03 -16.59
C ILE A 253 -8.37 -20.99 -17.57
N ILE A 254 -7.26 -20.34 -17.20
CA ILE A 254 -6.18 -19.97 -18.14
C ILE A 254 -4.82 -20.65 -17.87
N PRO A 255 -4.71 -21.99 -17.92
CA PRO A 255 -3.42 -22.67 -17.74
C PRO A 255 -2.59 -22.68 -19.03
N GLY A 256 -1.29 -22.91 -18.89
CA GLY A 256 -0.40 -23.19 -20.02
C GLY A 256 -0.63 -24.60 -20.59
N PRO A 257 -0.71 -24.76 -21.93
CA PRO A 257 -1.15 -26.00 -22.56
C PRO A 257 -0.25 -27.20 -22.28
N ALA A 258 1.07 -27.00 -22.19
CA ALA A 258 2.01 -28.06 -21.82
C ALA A 258 2.10 -28.26 -20.30
N ALA A 259 2.01 -27.16 -19.54
CA ALA A 259 2.24 -27.18 -18.10
C ALA A 259 1.09 -27.83 -17.31
N VAL A 260 -0.15 -27.76 -17.81
CA VAL A 260 -1.31 -28.40 -17.18
C VAL A 260 -1.14 -29.92 -17.05
N ALA A 261 -0.46 -30.55 -18.02
CA ALA A 261 -0.12 -31.98 -17.99
C ALA A 261 0.76 -32.38 -16.79
N GLY A 262 1.51 -31.42 -16.23
CA GLY A 262 2.37 -31.62 -15.06
C GLY A 262 1.63 -31.50 -13.72
N ILE A 263 0.37 -31.06 -13.72
CA ILE A 263 -0.44 -30.92 -12.50
C ILE A 263 -1.08 -32.27 -12.19
N THR A 264 -0.50 -33.00 -11.24
CA THR A 264 -0.94 -34.37 -10.90
C THR A 264 -1.52 -34.50 -9.49
N ARG A 265 -1.34 -33.48 -8.65
CA ARG A 265 -1.78 -33.46 -7.26
C ARG A 265 -2.67 -32.26 -7.02
N LEU A 266 -3.76 -32.50 -6.31
CA LEU A 266 -4.66 -31.46 -5.81
C LEU A 266 -4.15 -30.99 -4.44
N ASP A 267 -4.14 -29.68 -4.20
CA ASP A 267 -3.83 -29.09 -2.90
C ASP A 267 -2.45 -29.50 -2.33
N GLU A 268 -1.44 -29.65 -3.21
CA GLU A 268 -0.02 -29.76 -2.81
C GLU A 268 0.45 -28.40 -2.25
N PRO A 269 1.08 -28.33 -1.06
CA PRO A 269 1.62 -27.07 -0.54
C PRO A 269 2.62 -26.45 -1.52
N VAL A 270 2.57 -25.12 -1.70
CA VAL A 270 3.44 -24.43 -2.67
C VAL A 270 4.93 -24.62 -2.36
N GLY A 271 5.30 -24.72 -1.08
CA GLY A 271 6.67 -25.04 -0.66
C GLY A 271 7.12 -26.40 -1.17
N GLU A 272 6.32 -27.45 -0.95
CA GLU A 272 6.62 -28.81 -1.43
C GLU A 272 6.73 -28.87 -2.97
N LEU A 273 5.89 -28.11 -3.68
CA LEU A 273 5.95 -28.02 -5.14
C LEU A 273 7.28 -27.43 -5.60
N LEU A 274 7.68 -26.28 -5.06
CA LEU A 274 8.90 -25.57 -5.46
C LEU A 274 10.16 -26.32 -5.03
N ASP A 275 10.16 -26.88 -3.82
CA ASP A 275 11.25 -27.73 -3.32
C ASP A 275 11.42 -28.97 -4.19
N ARG A 276 10.34 -29.55 -4.71
CA ARG A 276 10.43 -30.69 -5.65
C ARG A 276 11.11 -30.29 -6.97
N PHE A 277 10.86 -29.08 -7.49
CA PHE A 277 11.57 -28.60 -8.69
C PHE A 277 13.05 -28.36 -8.41
N GLU A 278 13.38 -27.72 -7.28
CA GLU A 278 14.78 -27.48 -6.87
C GLU A 278 15.53 -28.80 -6.62
N GLN A 279 14.92 -29.74 -5.88
CA GLN A 279 15.50 -31.04 -5.55
C GLN A 279 15.80 -31.88 -6.80
N ALA A 280 14.89 -31.89 -7.79
CA ALA A 280 15.12 -32.63 -9.02
C ALA A 280 16.35 -32.12 -9.81
N ALA A 281 16.56 -30.80 -9.83
CA ALA A 281 17.74 -30.21 -10.45
C ALA A 281 19.02 -30.49 -9.63
N ILE A 282 18.94 -30.43 -8.30
CA ILE A 282 20.04 -30.80 -7.40
C ILE A 282 20.47 -32.26 -7.65
N ASP A 283 19.51 -33.19 -7.68
CA ASP A 283 19.77 -34.61 -7.88
C ASP A 283 20.47 -34.87 -9.23
N GLU A 284 20.05 -34.19 -10.30
CA GLU A 284 20.68 -34.28 -11.62
C GLU A 284 22.13 -33.79 -11.61
N VAL A 285 22.40 -32.64 -10.96
CA VAL A 285 23.76 -32.08 -10.86
C VAL A 285 24.67 -32.96 -10.00
N LEU A 286 24.17 -33.50 -8.89
CA LEU A 286 24.94 -34.41 -8.03
C LEU A 286 25.25 -35.73 -8.74
N ALA A 287 24.31 -36.25 -9.55
CA ALA A 287 24.54 -37.45 -10.35
C ALA A 287 25.60 -37.25 -11.45
N ALA A 288 25.88 -36.00 -11.84
CA ALA A 288 26.90 -35.62 -12.81
C ALA A 288 28.23 -35.19 -12.16
N ASP A 289 28.54 -35.70 -10.97
CA ASP A 289 29.75 -35.41 -10.18
C ASP A 289 29.88 -33.93 -9.73
N GLY A 290 28.75 -33.26 -9.48
CA GLY A 290 28.74 -31.92 -8.88
C GLY A 290 29.29 -31.92 -7.44
N GLU A 291 30.18 -30.98 -7.12
CA GLU A 291 30.75 -30.83 -5.78
C GLU A 291 29.90 -29.92 -4.89
N VAL A 292 29.53 -30.41 -3.70
CA VAL A 292 28.90 -29.60 -2.66
C VAL A 292 29.98 -28.79 -1.94
N ARG A 293 29.70 -27.50 -1.73
CA ARG A 293 30.57 -26.60 -0.97
C ARG A 293 29.78 -25.98 0.16
N ASP A 294 30.39 -25.97 1.35
CA ASP A 294 29.82 -25.28 2.49
C ASP A 294 29.89 -23.78 2.24
N VAL A 295 28.73 -23.13 2.34
CA VAL A 295 28.57 -21.68 2.18
C VAL A 295 27.77 -21.15 3.37
N THR A 296 28.05 -19.92 3.80
CA THR A 296 27.37 -19.32 4.95
C THR A 296 25.91 -19.00 4.67
N SER A 297 25.59 -18.55 3.46
CA SER A 297 24.22 -18.24 3.04
C SER A 297 24.04 -18.43 1.54
N ARG A 298 22.78 -18.49 1.09
CA ARG A 298 22.39 -18.58 -0.31
C ARG A 298 22.85 -17.36 -1.13
N ARG A 299 22.95 -16.19 -0.50
CA ARG A 299 23.45 -14.97 -1.16
C ARG A 299 24.97 -14.92 -1.01
N LEU A 300 25.67 -14.93 -2.15
CA LEU A 300 27.12 -14.78 -2.23
C LEU A 300 27.42 -13.64 -3.21
N GLY A 301 27.57 -12.44 -2.68
CA GLY A 301 27.96 -11.25 -3.44
C GLY A 301 29.47 -11.10 -3.49
N ARG A 302 30.13 -11.20 -2.33
CA ARG A 302 31.59 -11.05 -2.21
C ARG A 302 32.30 -12.36 -1.86
N PRO A 303 33.22 -12.85 -2.73
CA PRO A 303 33.94 -14.10 -2.48
C PRO A 303 35.06 -13.99 -1.45
N ASP A 304 35.48 -12.76 -1.10
CA ASP A 304 36.57 -12.47 -0.16
C ASP A 304 36.10 -12.20 1.27
N ALA A 305 34.79 -12.27 1.53
CA ALA A 305 34.20 -12.21 2.86
C ALA A 305 33.48 -13.53 3.16
N THR A 306 33.58 -13.98 4.41
CA THR A 306 32.86 -15.18 4.87
C THR A 306 32.11 -14.92 6.18
N GLY A 307 31.24 -15.84 6.57
CA GLY A 307 30.55 -15.78 7.86
C GLY A 307 29.52 -14.64 7.98
N PRO A 308 29.15 -14.25 9.21
CA PRO A 308 28.17 -13.21 9.49
C PRO A 308 28.43 -11.88 8.79
N LEU A 309 29.72 -11.52 8.62
CA LEU A 309 30.13 -10.28 7.97
C LEU A 309 29.70 -10.25 6.49
N ALA A 310 29.87 -11.36 5.78
CA ALA A 310 29.47 -11.48 4.37
C ALA A 310 27.95 -11.33 4.20
N VAL A 311 27.17 -11.94 5.10
CA VAL A 311 25.70 -11.84 5.08
C VAL A 311 25.24 -10.39 5.15
N VAL A 312 25.85 -9.57 6.02
CA VAL A 312 25.51 -8.15 6.15
C VAL A 312 26.07 -7.31 5.00
N LEU A 313 27.25 -7.63 4.46
CA LEU A 313 27.83 -6.91 3.32
C LEU A 313 27.09 -7.16 2.00
N ASP A 314 26.48 -8.34 1.85
CA ASP A 314 25.79 -8.73 0.62
C ASP A 314 24.29 -8.44 0.67
N ALA A 315 23.72 -8.21 1.86
CA ALA A 315 22.29 -7.96 2.00
C ALA A 315 21.91 -6.52 1.61
N PRO A 316 21.16 -6.31 0.51
CA PRO A 316 20.80 -4.96 0.06
C PRO A 316 19.84 -4.25 1.03
N ASP A 317 19.04 -5.04 1.75
CA ASP A 317 18.00 -4.56 2.66
C ASP A 317 18.15 -5.18 4.04
N VAL A 318 17.61 -4.49 5.04
CA VAL A 318 17.52 -4.93 6.44
C VAL A 318 16.12 -4.66 6.99
N LEU A 319 15.69 -5.47 7.94
CA LEU A 319 14.49 -5.21 8.72
C LEU A 319 14.84 -4.25 9.86
N TRP A 320 14.68 -2.96 9.62
CA TRP A 320 14.92 -1.90 10.60
C TRP A 320 13.64 -1.64 11.41
N ALA A 321 13.63 -2.13 12.65
CA ALA A 321 12.55 -1.88 13.60
C ALA A 321 11.15 -2.13 13.01
N GLY A 322 11.00 -3.33 12.40
CA GLY A 322 9.75 -3.80 11.79
C GLY A 322 9.49 -3.33 10.35
N ARG A 323 10.42 -2.62 9.72
CA ARG A 323 10.28 -2.19 8.31
C ARG A 323 11.49 -2.53 7.48
N THR A 324 11.26 -2.98 6.25
CA THR A 324 12.34 -3.15 5.27
C THR A 324 12.88 -1.78 4.89
N ALA A 325 14.19 -1.60 5.04
CA ALA A 325 14.94 -0.43 4.65
C ALA A 325 16.23 -0.86 3.95
N ILE A 326 16.76 -0.01 3.07
CA ILE A 326 18.07 -0.25 2.45
C ILE A 326 19.10 -0.38 3.57
N ASN A 327 19.92 -1.42 3.49
CA ASN A 327 20.97 -1.69 4.45
C ASN A 327 21.89 -0.46 4.60
N PRO A 328 22.08 0.09 5.81
CA PRO A 328 22.92 1.28 5.99
C PRO A 328 24.38 1.05 5.60
N VAL A 329 24.87 -0.20 5.59
CA VAL A 329 26.19 -0.55 5.04
C VAL A 329 26.27 -0.22 3.55
N HIS A 330 25.23 -0.54 2.78
CA HIS A 330 25.10 -0.22 1.35
C HIS A 330 24.78 1.26 1.09
N ARG A 331 24.16 1.95 2.05
CA ARG A 331 23.93 3.41 1.97
C ARG A 331 25.22 4.21 2.12
N ILE A 332 26.16 3.71 2.92
CA ILE A 332 27.46 4.37 3.15
C ILE A 332 28.34 4.23 1.91
N ALA A 333 28.42 3.03 1.33
CA ALA A 333 29.23 2.75 0.15
C ALA A 333 28.72 1.49 -0.55
N ASP A 334 29.08 1.35 -1.83
CA ASP A 334 28.85 0.09 -2.55
C ASP A 334 29.60 -1.06 -1.84
N PRO A 335 29.05 -2.30 -1.81
CA PRO A 335 29.73 -3.45 -1.22
C PRO A 335 31.18 -3.61 -1.68
N SER A 336 31.54 -3.26 -2.92
CA SER A 336 32.93 -3.40 -3.41
C SER A 336 33.92 -2.41 -2.78
N ASP A 337 33.44 -1.29 -2.22
CA ASP A 337 34.29 -0.23 -1.66
C ASP A 337 34.68 -0.48 -0.19
N TRP A 338 34.09 -1.49 0.43
CA TRP A 338 34.47 -1.95 1.77
C TRP A 338 35.77 -2.77 1.71
N GLN A 339 36.76 -2.39 2.51
CA GLN A 339 38.00 -3.15 2.62
C GLN A 339 37.82 -4.25 3.67
N VAL A 340 37.77 -5.50 3.22
CA VAL A 340 37.61 -6.67 4.07
C VAL A 340 38.97 -7.08 4.63
N HIS A 341 39.04 -7.26 5.94
CA HIS A 341 40.20 -7.74 6.67
C HIS A 341 39.81 -9.05 7.35
N ASP A 342 39.90 -10.15 6.60
CA ASP A 342 39.53 -11.50 7.06
C ASP A 342 40.69 -12.19 7.80
N GLY A 343 41.19 -11.54 8.85
CA GLY A 343 42.21 -12.11 9.72
C GLY A 343 41.61 -13.16 10.67
N PRO A 344 42.33 -14.26 11.00
CA PRO A 344 41.78 -15.43 11.70
C PRO A 344 41.23 -15.17 13.11
N GLU A 345 41.49 -14.00 13.70
CA GLU A 345 41.05 -13.67 15.07
C GLU A 345 39.94 -12.61 15.12
N ASN A 346 39.71 -11.82 14.05
CA ASN A 346 38.69 -10.75 14.04
C ASN A 346 38.35 -10.29 12.60
N PRO A 347 37.39 -10.94 11.93
CA PRO A 347 36.89 -10.50 10.63
C PRO A 347 36.24 -9.12 10.77
N ARG A 348 36.64 -8.19 9.90
CA ARG A 348 36.08 -6.84 9.86
C ARG A 348 36.11 -6.26 8.46
N ALA A 349 35.25 -5.31 8.17
CA ALA A 349 35.30 -4.48 6.98
C ALA A 349 35.40 -3.00 7.35
N THR A 350 36.16 -2.21 6.58
CA THR A 350 36.34 -0.78 6.83
C THR A 350 36.14 0.02 5.55
N HIS A 351 35.44 1.15 5.65
CA HIS A 351 35.32 2.10 4.56
C HIS A 351 36.25 3.30 4.79
N SER A 352 37.20 3.51 3.89
CA SER A 352 38.32 4.43 4.11
C SER A 352 37.93 5.91 4.11
N SER A 353 36.94 6.30 3.29
CA SER A 353 36.56 7.71 3.13
C SER A 353 35.70 8.23 4.28
N THR A 354 34.83 7.38 4.85
CA THR A 354 34.00 7.75 6.02
C THR A 354 34.63 7.33 7.34
N GLY A 355 35.55 6.37 7.34
CA GLY A 355 36.08 5.76 8.56
C GLY A 355 35.15 4.74 9.22
N SER A 356 34.01 4.42 8.58
CA SER A 356 33.03 3.44 9.09
C SER A 356 33.63 2.04 9.17
N ARG A 357 33.16 1.25 10.14
CA ARG A 357 33.67 -0.10 10.43
C ARG A 357 32.51 -1.07 10.61
N LEU A 358 32.67 -2.27 10.09
CA LEU A 358 31.76 -3.39 10.28
C LEU A 358 32.56 -4.52 10.93
N GLN A 359 32.10 -5.04 12.06
CA GLN A 359 32.83 -6.05 12.82
C GLN A 359 31.88 -7.04 13.48
N ILE A 360 32.37 -8.25 13.73
CA ILE A 360 31.63 -9.27 14.48
C ILE A 360 31.64 -8.87 15.97
N ASP A 361 30.47 -8.90 16.60
CA ASP A 361 30.26 -8.61 18.02
C ASP A 361 29.44 -9.77 18.64
N GLY A 362 30.15 -10.80 19.12
CA GLY A 362 29.54 -12.05 19.57
C GLY A 362 28.81 -12.76 18.42
N GLU A 363 27.51 -12.96 18.56
CA GLU A 363 26.64 -13.56 17.53
C GLU A 363 26.08 -12.52 16.54
N ASN A 364 26.37 -11.23 16.77
CA ASN A 364 25.84 -10.12 15.97
C ASN A 364 26.94 -9.49 15.10
N VAL A 365 26.51 -8.58 14.23
CA VAL A 365 27.42 -7.71 13.47
C VAL A 365 27.16 -6.27 13.87
N ALA A 366 28.21 -5.51 14.18
CA ALA A 366 28.12 -4.11 14.56
C ALA A 366 28.69 -3.21 13.46
N LEU A 367 27.89 -2.27 12.98
CA LEU A 367 28.31 -1.15 12.14
C LEU A 367 28.57 0.07 13.02
N SER A 368 29.83 0.48 13.11
CA SER A 368 30.27 1.67 13.83
C SER A 368 30.55 2.79 12.83
N VAL A 369 29.84 3.91 12.96
CA VAL A 369 29.97 5.08 12.07
C VAL A 369 30.48 6.29 12.87
N PRO A 370 31.59 6.92 12.47
CA PRO A 370 32.06 8.12 13.14
C PRO A 370 31.21 9.33 12.72
N VAL A 371 30.60 10.02 13.68
CA VAL A 371 29.77 11.22 13.47
C VAL A 371 30.21 12.29 14.47
N SER A 372 30.69 13.44 13.95
CA SER A 372 31.08 14.61 14.75
C SER A 372 32.03 14.31 15.92
N GLY A 373 32.98 13.40 15.74
CA GLY A 373 33.97 13.03 16.78
C GLY A 373 33.51 11.95 17.76
N THR A 374 32.29 11.42 17.59
CA THR A 374 31.73 10.30 18.38
C THR A 374 31.43 9.10 17.47
N TRP A 375 31.18 7.93 18.05
CA TRP A 375 30.83 6.71 17.31
C TRP A 375 29.36 6.36 17.52
N ILE A 376 28.67 6.05 16.42
CA ILE A 376 27.32 5.51 16.43
C ILE A 376 27.40 4.02 16.07
N ASP A 377 27.00 3.17 17.00
CA ASP A 377 26.97 1.72 16.80
C ASP A 377 25.56 1.25 16.45
N ILE A 378 25.45 0.52 15.34
CA ILE A 378 24.22 -0.10 14.84
C ILE A 378 24.45 -1.61 14.84
N ARG A 379 23.66 -2.33 15.63
CA ARG A 379 23.77 -3.79 15.76
C ARG A 379 22.76 -4.52 14.87
N PHE A 380 23.26 -5.48 14.10
CA PHE A 380 22.47 -6.42 13.29
C PHE A 380 22.44 -7.78 13.95
N SER A 381 21.24 -8.36 14.06
CA SER A 381 21.05 -9.77 14.33
C SER A 381 20.77 -10.53 13.04
N LEU A 382 21.25 -11.78 13.00
CA LEU A 382 21.14 -12.68 11.86
C LEU A 382 20.31 -13.91 12.23
N PRO A 383 18.97 -13.82 12.20
CA PRO A 383 18.10 -14.96 12.44
C PRO A 383 18.32 -16.08 11.42
N PRO A 384 17.94 -17.34 11.71
CA PRO A 384 18.21 -18.48 10.82
C PRO A 384 17.72 -18.33 9.37
N ASN A 385 16.66 -17.54 9.14
CA ASN A 385 16.16 -17.24 7.80
C ASN A 385 17.11 -16.37 6.95
N THR A 386 18.20 -15.82 7.50
CA THR A 386 19.21 -15.16 6.67
C THR A 386 20.05 -16.15 5.87
N VAL A 387 19.99 -17.45 6.20
CA VAL A 387 20.71 -18.50 5.47
C VAL A 387 20.13 -18.71 4.07
N ASP A 388 18.81 -18.66 3.91
CA ASP A 388 18.10 -18.97 2.66
C ASP A 388 17.54 -17.73 1.93
N GLY A 389 17.97 -16.54 2.32
CA GLY A 389 17.73 -15.28 1.58
C GLY A 389 16.96 -14.20 2.34
N GLY A 390 16.58 -14.46 3.59
CA GLY A 390 16.06 -13.45 4.51
C GLY A 390 17.05 -12.32 4.77
N ILE A 391 16.54 -11.23 5.33
CA ILE A 391 17.29 -9.98 5.54
C ILE A 391 17.77 -9.86 6.99
N PRO A 392 18.97 -9.28 7.24
CA PRO A 392 19.43 -8.96 8.59
C PRO A 392 18.43 -8.07 9.33
N VAL A 393 18.39 -8.17 10.65
CA VAL A 393 17.43 -7.45 11.49
C VAL A 393 18.16 -6.45 12.39
N VAL A 394 17.67 -5.21 12.43
CA VAL A 394 18.03 -4.24 13.46
C VAL A 394 16.80 -4.09 14.36
N SER A 395 16.92 -4.53 15.61
CA SER A 395 15.80 -4.52 16.54
C SER A 395 15.36 -3.09 16.86
N THR A 396 14.12 -2.90 17.33
CA THR A 396 13.65 -1.59 17.78
C THR A 396 14.51 -1.04 18.93
N GLU A 397 15.03 -1.90 19.80
CA GLU A 397 15.89 -1.49 20.92
C GLU A 397 17.26 -1.02 20.44
N ASP A 398 17.91 -1.77 19.55
CA ASP A 398 19.21 -1.39 18.98
C ASP A 398 19.09 -0.13 18.12
N ALA A 399 18.03 -0.03 17.30
CA ALA A 399 17.72 1.18 16.55
C ALA A 399 17.51 2.38 17.48
N ALA A 400 16.70 2.24 18.52
CA ALA A 400 16.45 3.32 19.47
C ALA A 400 17.72 3.74 20.22
N THR A 401 18.58 2.80 20.59
CA THR A 401 19.87 3.06 21.24
C THR A 401 20.80 3.85 20.32
N ALA A 402 20.99 3.40 19.08
CA ALA A 402 21.81 4.10 18.09
C ALA A 402 21.28 5.53 17.84
N MET A 403 19.95 5.67 17.70
CA MET A 403 19.32 6.96 17.43
C MET A 403 19.36 7.91 18.62
N ARG A 404 19.37 7.41 19.87
CA ARG A 404 19.61 8.25 21.06
C ARG A 404 21.01 8.84 21.07
N SER A 405 22.02 8.11 20.61
CA SER A 405 23.37 8.66 20.45
C SER A 405 23.41 9.74 19.36
N VAL A 406 22.74 9.53 18.23
CA VAL A 406 22.58 10.57 17.19
C VAL A 406 21.85 11.81 17.73
N LEU A 407 20.81 11.59 18.54
CA LEU A 407 20.04 12.65 19.19
C LEU A 407 20.92 13.48 20.14
N ALA A 408 21.81 12.84 20.90
CA ALA A 408 22.76 13.53 21.78
C ALA A 408 23.66 14.49 20.99
N ILE A 409 24.20 14.03 19.86
CA ILE A 409 25.00 14.87 18.95
C ILE A 409 24.16 16.06 18.45
N ALA A 410 22.93 15.80 18.00
CA ALA A 410 22.03 16.85 17.50
C ALA A 410 21.65 17.88 18.59
N ALA A 411 21.53 17.44 19.84
CA ALA A 411 21.27 18.28 21.00
C ALA A 411 22.53 19.01 21.53
N GLY A 412 23.72 18.68 21.03
CA GLY A 412 24.99 19.22 21.52
C GLY A 412 25.41 18.67 22.89
N ALA A 413 24.96 17.47 23.25
CA ALA A 413 25.33 16.78 24.48
C ALA A 413 26.50 15.80 24.25
N ASP A 414 27.40 15.66 25.23
CA ASP A 414 28.56 14.75 25.17
C ASP A 414 28.19 13.26 25.36
N GLY A 415 26.90 12.93 25.34
CA GLY A 415 26.37 11.57 25.48
C GLY A 415 24.84 11.55 25.67
N PRO A 416 24.17 10.43 25.35
CA PRO A 416 22.72 10.29 25.52
C PRO A 416 22.26 10.42 26.98
N GLU A 417 23.11 10.07 27.95
CA GLU A 417 22.87 10.22 29.38
C GLU A 417 22.88 11.68 29.86
N LEU A 418 23.45 12.59 29.07
CA LEU A 418 23.50 14.03 29.34
C LEU A 418 22.35 14.80 28.68
N LEU A 419 21.47 14.11 27.96
CA LEU A 419 20.22 14.70 27.49
C LEU A 419 19.35 15.12 28.69
N PRO A 420 18.62 16.24 28.60
CA PRO A 420 17.69 16.66 29.65
C PRO A 420 16.73 15.53 30.05
N PRO A 421 16.53 15.29 31.35
CA PRO A 421 15.60 14.26 31.80
C PRO A 421 14.17 14.63 31.37
N VAL A 422 13.42 13.61 30.95
CA VAL A 422 12.00 13.75 30.60
C VAL A 422 11.15 13.13 31.70
N THR A 423 10.15 13.87 32.18
CA THR A 423 9.13 13.38 33.13
C THR A 423 7.76 13.67 32.54
N ASP A 424 6.90 12.65 32.43
CA ASP A 424 5.55 12.77 31.85
C ASP A 424 5.52 13.45 30.46
N GLY A 425 6.51 13.12 29.61
CA GLY A 425 6.65 13.71 28.26
C GLY A 425 7.17 15.15 28.24
N VAL A 426 7.60 15.69 29.39
CA VAL A 426 8.08 17.06 29.54
C VAL A 426 9.59 17.08 29.82
N ALA A 427 10.35 17.78 28.97
CA ALA A 427 11.75 18.11 29.17
C ALA A 427 11.89 19.55 29.63
N ARG A 428 12.72 19.81 30.66
CA ARG A 428 12.98 21.17 31.16
C ARG A 428 14.47 21.47 31.23
N VAL A 429 14.86 22.63 30.71
CA VAL A 429 16.25 23.09 30.67
C VAL A 429 16.33 24.57 31.07
N THR A 430 17.37 24.94 31.80
CA THR A 430 17.72 26.34 32.08
C THR A 430 18.85 26.75 31.16
N VAL A 431 18.70 27.90 30.49
CA VAL A 431 19.65 28.39 29.47
C VAL A 431 20.01 29.84 29.73
N ASP A 432 21.27 30.20 29.47
CA ASP A 432 21.73 31.58 29.58
C ASP A 432 21.40 32.35 28.29
N TRP A 433 20.57 33.38 28.44
CA TRP A 433 20.22 34.35 27.43
C TRP A 433 21.16 35.54 27.48
N ASP A 434 21.78 35.85 26.35
CA ASP A 434 22.54 37.07 26.13
C ASP A 434 21.95 37.79 24.91
N PRO A 435 21.45 39.03 25.06
CA PRO A 435 20.95 39.82 23.94
C PRO A 435 21.96 39.99 22.80
N GLU A 436 23.27 39.94 23.05
CA GLU A 436 24.28 40.05 21.98
C GLU A 436 24.23 38.86 21.00
N LYS A 437 23.77 37.68 21.43
CA LYS A 437 23.58 36.51 20.54
C LYS A 437 22.56 36.77 19.42
N VAL A 438 21.66 37.74 19.60
CA VAL A 438 20.73 38.18 18.54
C VAL A 438 21.49 38.81 17.39
N ALA A 439 22.52 39.61 17.69
CA ALA A 439 23.33 40.25 16.68
C ALA A 439 24.10 39.20 15.86
N ASP A 440 24.68 38.19 16.53
CA ASP A 440 25.37 37.07 15.88
C ASP A 440 24.41 36.27 14.99
N HIS A 441 23.23 35.91 15.52
CA HIS A 441 22.19 35.21 14.76
C HIS A 441 21.78 35.99 13.51
N THR A 442 21.58 37.31 13.65
CA THR A 442 21.23 38.19 12.53
C THR A 442 22.37 38.26 11.52
N GLY A 443 23.62 38.34 11.97
CA GLY A 443 24.80 38.36 11.10
C GLY A 443 24.94 37.11 10.24
N VAL A 444 24.50 35.96 10.74
CA VAL A 444 24.49 34.68 10.00
C VAL A 444 23.29 34.58 9.05
N THR A 445 22.11 35.05 9.45
CA THR A 445 20.85 34.81 8.73
C THR A 445 20.46 35.91 7.74
N ALA A 446 20.88 37.15 7.95
CA ALA A 446 20.48 38.31 7.15
C ALA A 446 21.45 38.59 5.98
N THR A 447 21.66 37.61 5.10
CA THR A 447 22.62 37.68 3.96
C THR A 447 22.02 38.29 2.67
N PHE A 448 20.99 39.12 2.79
CA PHE A 448 20.34 39.74 1.63
C PHE A 448 21.14 40.94 1.06
N GLY A 449 21.02 41.16 -0.25
CA GLY A 449 21.65 42.30 -0.93
C GLY A 449 20.90 43.63 -0.75
N GLU A 450 21.48 44.71 -1.26
CA GLU A 450 20.83 46.02 -1.33
C GLU A 450 19.46 45.93 -2.06
N PRO A 451 18.43 46.68 -1.62
CA PRO A 451 18.44 47.77 -0.65
C PRO A 451 17.93 47.40 0.75
N LEU A 452 17.95 46.11 1.15
CA LEU A 452 17.39 45.67 2.42
C LEU A 452 18.38 45.87 3.59
N ALA A 453 17.84 46.10 4.79
CA ALA A 453 18.62 46.22 6.03
C ALA A 453 17.93 45.44 7.17
N PRO A 454 18.69 44.77 8.06
CA PRO A 454 18.12 44.07 9.20
C PRO A 454 17.46 45.05 10.18
N SER A 455 16.40 44.59 10.85
CA SER A 455 15.66 45.39 11.83
C SER A 455 16.49 45.60 13.11
N LEU A 456 16.19 46.69 13.82
CA LEU A 456 16.72 46.98 15.16
C LEU A 456 15.97 46.21 16.27
N THR A 457 14.84 45.59 15.95
CA THR A 457 14.04 44.79 16.89
C THR A 457 14.49 43.34 16.89
N THR A 458 14.54 42.72 18.06
CA THR A 458 14.86 41.29 18.22
C THR A 458 13.91 40.40 17.44
N VAL A 459 14.46 39.49 16.64
CA VAL A 459 13.69 38.49 15.89
C VAL A 459 13.32 37.32 16.82
N PRO A 460 12.05 36.88 16.88
CA PRO A 460 11.62 35.78 17.74
C PRO A 460 12.41 34.47 17.55
N ASP A 461 12.86 34.21 16.33
CA ASP A 461 13.60 32.98 15.97
C ASP A 461 14.95 32.87 16.71
N ALA A 462 15.49 33.96 17.28
CA ALA A 462 16.68 33.90 18.12
C ALA A 462 16.50 33.02 19.38
N LEU A 463 15.26 32.73 19.79
CA LEU A 463 14.96 31.82 20.89
C LEU A 463 15.09 30.33 20.52
N VAL A 464 14.88 29.96 19.25
CA VAL A 464 14.72 28.55 18.86
C VAL A 464 15.98 27.73 19.12
N GLY A 465 17.15 28.33 18.90
CA GLY A 465 18.43 27.66 19.12
C GLY A 465 18.65 27.23 20.57
N LEU A 466 18.10 27.97 21.53
CA LEU A 466 18.16 27.63 22.96
C LEU A 466 17.17 26.53 23.35
N CYS A 467 16.18 26.26 22.51
CA CYS A 467 15.13 25.29 22.79
C CYS A 467 15.50 23.86 22.37
N TRP A 468 16.50 23.69 21.48
CA TRP A 468 16.80 22.39 20.88
C TRP A 468 17.09 21.24 21.85
N PRO A 469 17.90 21.43 22.92
CA PRO A 469 18.14 20.34 23.86
C PRO A 469 16.85 19.79 24.50
N ALA A 470 15.91 20.68 24.84
CA ALA A 470 14.62 20.28 25.40
C ALA A 470 13.71 19.61 24.35
N VAL A 471 13.66 20.15 23.13
CA VAL A 471 12.86 19.58 22.03
C VAL A 471 13.34 18.18 21.66
N PHE A 472 14.64 18.00 21.46
CA PHE A 472 15.20 16.70 21.12
C PHE A 472 15.04 15.69 22.25
N ALA A 473 15.21 16.08 23.52
CA ALA A 473 14.90 15.22 24.65
C ALA A 473 13.43 14.76 24.64
N ALA A 474 12.49 15.68 24.38
CA ALA A 474 11.07 15.35 24.27
C ALA A 474 10.81 14.36 23.11
N ILE A 475 11.40 14.58 21.92
CA ILE A 475 11.30 13.65 20.78
C ILE A 475 11.88 12.27 21.12
N GLY A 476 13.03 12.22 21.79
CA GLY A 476 13.70 10.97 22.18
C GLY A 476 12.91 10.11 23.15
N SER A 477 11.99 10.73 23.88
CA SER A 477 11.04 10.07 24.80
C SER A 477 9.67 9.79 24.18
N ALA A 478 9.38 10.34 23.00
CA ALA A 478 8.06 10.24 22.39
C ALA A 478 7.75 8.81 21.97
N VAL A 479 6.49 8.43 22.13
CA VAL A 479 5.95 7.12 21.76
C VAL A 479 4.69 7.28 20.92
N THR A 480 4.37 6.25 20.14
CA THR A 480 3.05 6.12 19.50
C THR A 480 1.97 5.77 20.53
N ASP A 481 0.72 5.78 20.09
CA ASP A 481 -0.46 5.28 20.82
C ASP A 481 -0.29 3.83 21.33
N THR A 482 0.42 3.00 20.57
CA THR A 482 0.76 1.62 20.92
C THR A 482 2.06 1.47 21.72
N GLY A 483 2.70 2.56 22.13
CA GLY A 483 3.93 2.55 22.94
C GLY A 483 5.22 2.30 22.17
N VAL A 484 5.23 2.40 20.83
CA VAL A 484 6.44 2.19 20.03
C VAL A 484 7.35 3.44 20.11
N PRO A 485 8.64 3.31 20.42
CA PRO A 485 9.56 4.43 20.47
C PRO A 485 9.67 5.14 19.12
N VAL A 486 9.45 6.45 19.11
CA VAL A 486 9.53 7.30 17.90
C VAL A 486 10.97 7.46 17.43
N VAL A 487 11.92 7.46 18.37
CA VAL A 487 13.33 7.71 18.14
C VAL A 487 13.98 6.74 17.14
N GLU A 488 13.41 5.54 16.92
CA GLU A 488 13.90 4.54 15.95
C GLU A 488 14.05 5.07 14.51
N GLY A 489 13.31 6.13 14.15
CA GLY A 489 13.30 6.71 12.81
C GLY A 489 14.02 8.06 12.69
N LEU A 490 14.85 8.44 13.67
CA LEU A 490 15.41 9.80 13.76
C LEU A 490 16.24 10.22 12.53
N LEU A 491 16.92 9.31 11.84
CA LEU A 491 17.65 9.63 10.61
C LEU A 491 16.75 10.14 9.46
N ASN A 492 15.46 9.83 9.52
CA ASN A 492 14.45 10.28 8.56
C ASN A 492 13.61 11.45 9.10
N LEU A 493 14.08 12.12 10.16
CA LEU A 493 13.38 13.26 10.75
C LEU A 493 13.45 14.48 9.83
N VAL A 494 12.30 15.06 9.55
CA VAL A 494 12.14 16.31 8.82
C VAL A 494 11.34 17.29 9.69
N HIS A 495 11.83 18.51 9.79
CA HIS A 495 11.07 19.60 10.42
C HIS A 495 10.00 20.09 9.43
N LEU A 496 8.72 19.83 9.71
CA LEU A 496 7.60 20.17 8.82
C LEU A 496 7.26 21.66 8.86
N ASP A 497 6.99 22.17 10.05
CA ASP A 497 6.63 23.56 10.27
C ASP A 497 6.85 23.99 11.71
N HIS A 498 7.05 25.29 11.83
CA HIS A 498 7.42 26.01 13.03
C HIS A 498 6.49 27.21 13.21
N ALA A 499 6.08 27.50 14.44
CA ALA A 499 5.45 28.77 14.78
C ALA A 499 5.96 29.31 16.12
N VAL A 500 6.24 30.61 16.17
CA VAL A 500 6.54 31.34 17.41
C VAL A 500 5.42 32.32 17.72
N ARG A 501 4.90 32.26 18.94
CA ARG A 501 3.98 33.25 19.50
C ARG A 501 4.64 33.95 20.67
N MET A 502 4.96 35.23 20.49
CA MET A 502 5.40 36.09 21.59
C MET A 502 4.24 36.38 22.54
N VAL A 503 4.46 36.16 23.83
CA VAL A 503 3.50 36.45 24.92
C VAL A 503 3.97 37.65 25.73
N GLY A 504 5.28 37.73 25.98
CA GLY A 504 5.95 38.84 26.66
C GLY A 504 7.04 39.47 25.80
N THR A 505 7.90 40.26 26.44
CA THR A 505 9.06 40.91 25.82
C THR A 505 10.33 40.13 26.10
N LEU A 506 11.23 40.07 25.12
CA LEU A 506 12.56 39.50 25.32
C LEU A 506 13.39 40.34 26.31
N PRO A 507 14.15 39.71 27.21
CA PRO A 507 15.02 40.44 28.13
C PRO A 507 16.12 41.20 27.39
N ALA A 508 16.35 42.45 27.79
CA ALA A 508 17.38 43.33 27.22
C ALA A 508 18.73 43.24 27.95
N ALA A 509 18.84 42.42 29.00
CA ALA A 509 20.06 42.17 29.74
C ALA A 509 20.31 40.65 29.83
N PRO A 510 21.56 40.23 30.03
CA PRO A 510 21.88 38.83 30.26
C PRO A 510 21.05 38.25 31.42
N THR A 511 20.42 37.11 31.20
CA THR A 511 19.53 36.47 32.19
C THR A 511 19.41 34.97 31.95
N GLN A 512 18.78 34.25 32.88
CA GLN A 512 18.44 32.85 32.69
C GLN A 512 16.99 32.69 32.25
N LEU A 513 16.80 31.86 31.22
CA LEU A 513 15.49 31.45 30.74
C LEU A 513 15.25 29.99 31.09
N THR A 514 14.00 29.65 31.37
CA THR A 514 13.56 28.27 31.51
C THR A 514 12.82 27.86 30.25
N VAL A 515 13.31 26.82 29.58
CA VAL A 515 12.65 26.17 28.45
C VAL A 515 11.95 24.92 28.94
N THR A 516 10.66 24.78 28.62
CA THR A 516 9.88 23.57 28.88
C THR A 516 9.31 23.07 27.56
N ALA A 517 9.73 21.88 27.10
CA ALA A 517 9.25 21.25 25.87
C ALA A 517 8.40 20.02 26.20
N THR A 518 7.30 19.84 25.47
CA THR A 518 6.37 18.72 25.64
C THR A 518 6.05 18.11 24.29
N ALA A 519 6.40 16.84 24.11
CA ALA A 519 6.00 16.08 22.94
C ALA A 519 4.57 15.56 23.12
N SER A 520 3.72 15.84 22.14
CA SER A 520 2.40 15.20 22.04
C SER A 520 2.53 13.79 21.47
N GLU A 521 1.46 13.02 21.58
CA GLU A 521 1.34 11.70 20.94
C GLU A 521 1.73 11.76 19.45
N ALA A 522 2.63 10.87 19.05
CA ALA A 522 3.05 10.76 17.66
C ALA A 522 2.02 9.96 16.85
N ARG A 523 1.67 10.46 15.66
CA ARG A 523 0.64 9.85 14.81
C ARG A 523 1.14 9.61 13.40
N ASP A 524 0.87 8.43 12.86
CA ASP A 524 1.18 8.10 11.47
C ASP A 524 0.17 8.78 10.53
N THR A 525 0.67 9.57 9.58
CA THR A 525 -0.12 10.36 8.61
C THR A 525 0.30 10.04 7.18
N GLU A 526 -0.37 10.61 6.18
CA GLU A 526 -0.01 10.42 4.76
C GLU A 526 1.43 10.84 4.40
N VAL A 527 2.02 11.78 5.15
CA VAL A 527 3.40 12.29 4.90
C VAL A 527 4.46 11.61 5.77
N GLY A 528 4.07 10.79 6.74
CA GLY A 528 4.97 10.20 7.73
C GLY A 528 4.41 10.26 9.16
N ARG A 529 5.21 9.82 10.13
CA ARG A 529 4.85 9.88 11.55
C ARG A 529 5.10 11.27 12.08
N VAL A 530 4.04 12.00 12.38
CA VAL A 530 4.11 13.38 12.85
C VAL A 530 4.25 13.41 14.37
N VAL A 531 5.22 14.17 14.85
CA VAL A 531 5.53 14.39 16.27
C VAL A 531 5.37 15.89 16.56
N PRO A 532 4.22 16.31 17.11
CA PRO A 532 4.02 17.68 17.55
C PRO A 532 4.77 17.93 18.87
N VAL A 533 5.52 19.02 18.96
CA VAL A 533 6.22 19.43 20.18
C VAL A 533 5.83 20.88 20.49
N SER A 534 5.27 21.13 21.67
CA SER A 534 5.00 22.49 22.15
C SER A 534 6.07 22.89 23.15
N VAL A 535 6.56 24.12 23.06
CA VAL A 535 7.66 24.65 23.87
C VAL A 535 7.23 25.96 24.50
N THR A 536 7.46 26.11 25.80
CA THR A 536 7.27 27.39 26.51
C THR A 536 8.62 27.89 27.00
N VAL A 537 8.92 29.14 26.67
CA VAL A 537 10.10 29.88 27.18
C VAL A 537 9.61 30.86 28.24
N ALA A 538 10.12 30.73 29.47
CA ALA A 538 9.78 31.58 30.60
C ALA A 538 11.00 32.33 31.13
N GLY A 539 10.78 33.54 31.64
CA GLY A 539 11.81 34.32 32.33
C GLY A 539 12.06 33.85 33.76
N PRO A 540 12.99 34.50 34.49
CA PRO A 540 13.38 34.10 35.85
C PRO A 540 12.23 34.09 36.87
N GLY A 541 11.20 34.95 36.67
CA GLY A 541 10.02 35.01 37.52
C GLY A 541 8.93 33.99 37.16
N GLY A 542 9.17 33.12 36.17
CA GLY A 542 8.21 32.14 35.67
C GLY A 542 7.18 32.71 34.68
N GLU A 543 7.29 33.99 34.32
CA GLU A 543 6.46 34.62 33.31
C GLU A 543 6.77 34.07 31.91
N ALA A 544 5.72 33.70 31.15
CA ALA A 544 5.88 33.20 29.79
C ALA A 544 6.28 34.34 28.84
N ILE A 545 7.40 34.15 28.14
CA ILE A 545 7.93 35.09 27.15
C ILE A 545 7.48 34.69 25.75
N ALA A 546 7.59 33.41 25.41
CA ALA A 546 7.20 32.88 24.10
C ALA A 546 6.66 31.46 24.20
N VAL A 547 5.80 31.10 23.26
CA VAL A 547 5.34 29.72 23.01
C VAL A 547 5.72 29.36 21.58
N LEU A 548 6.40 28.24 21.40
CA LEU A 548 6.76 27.69 20.10
C LEU A 548 5.99 26.39 19.89
N ASP A 549 5.48 26.18 18.69
CA ASP A 549 4.87 24.92 18.28
C ASP A 549 5.65 24.39 17.08
N GLU A 550 6.25 23.21 17.24
CA GLU A 550 7.05 22.51 16.25
C GLU A 550 6.31 21.25 15.79
N ARG A 551 6.39 20.94 14.50
CA ARG A 551 5.98 19.63 14.00
C ARG A 551 7.11 18.99 13.23
N PHE A 552 7.45 17.77 13.64
CA PHE A 552 8.40 16.94 12.92
C PHE A 552 7.67 15.79 12.23
N ALA A 553 8.20 15.33 11.11
CA ALA A 553 7.78 14.09 10.46
C ALA A 553 8.95 13.13 10.38
N ILE A 554 8.73 11.90 10.82
CA ILE A 554 9.59 10.78 10.47
C ILE A 554 9.08 10.21 9.15
N LEU A 555 9.86 10.45 8.09
CA LEU A 555 9.52 9.95 6.76
C LEU A 555 9.53 8.42 6.72
N GLY A 556 8.74 7.88 5.80
CA GLY A 556 8.63 6.43 5.59
C GLY A 556 7.71 5.71 6.56
N ARG A 557 7.10 6.40 7.55
CA ARG A 557 6.11 5.87 8.51
C ARG A 557 4.71 6.43 8.21
N THR A 558 4.04 5.95 7.17
CA THR A 558 2.75 6.50 6.74
C THR A 558 1.55 5.83 7.40
N GLY A 559 0.47 6.59 7.55
CA GLY A 559 -0.84 6.16 8.07
C GLY A 559 -1.98 6.79 7.28
N GLN A 560 -3.19 6.73 7.85
CA GLN A 560 -4.39 7.31 7.21
C GLN A 560 -4.24 8.84 7.06
N PRO A 561 -4.85 9.43 6.01
CA PRO A 561 -4.95 10.88 5.86
C PRO A 561 -5.54 11.52 7.12
N SER A 562 -4.88 12.55 7.65
CA SER A 562 -5.39 13.29 8.80
C SER A 562 -5.53 14.76 8.45
N SER A 563 -6.56 15.40 8.99
CA SER A 563 -6.72 16.86 8.89
C SER A 563 -5.66 17.52 9.78
N SER A 564 -4.44 17.64 9.30
CA SER A 564 -3.38 18.28 10.07
C SER A 564 -3.61 19.80 10.07
N THR A 565 -3.68 20.41 11.26
CA THR A 565 -3.73 21.86 11.41
C THR A 565 -2.29 22.37 11.40
N ARG A 566 -1.98 23.33 10.52
CA ARG A 566 -0.65 23.98 10.48
C ARG A 566 -0.33 24.62 11.83
N CYS A 567 0.95 24.66 12.21
CA CYS A 567 1.39 25.49 13.32
C CYS A 567 0.97 26.96 13.13
N GLY A 568 0.60 27.60 14.24
CA GLY A 568 0.24 29.01 14.30
C GLY A 568 -1.25 29.30 14.54
N PRO A 569 -1.58 30.53 14.94
CA PRO A 569 -2.93 30.89 15.35
C PRO A 569 -3.91 30.93 14.17
N VAL A 570 -5.12 30.39 14.38
CA VAL A 570 -6.26 30.61 13.47
C VAL A 570 -6.73 32.06 13.63
N VAL A 571 -6.22 32.96 12.80
CA VAL A 571 -6.62 34.37 12.84
C VAL A 571 -7.92 34.56 12.07
N ARG A 572 -8.95 35.12 12.71
CA ARG A 572 -10.15 35.62 12.01
C ARG A 572 -9.75 36.81 11.13
N CYS A 573 -9.53 36.55 9.84
CA CYS A 573 -9.12 37.55 8.87
C CYS A 573 -10.21 37.81 7.83
N ARG A 574 -10.37 39.08 7.43
CA ARG A 574 -11.11 39.44 6.22
C ARG A 574 -10.17 39.26 5.02
N ARG A 575 -10.54 38.39 4.08
CA ARG A 575 -9.77 38.15 2.86
C ARG A 575 -9.81 39.40 1.97
N THR A 576 -8.65 40.03 1.76
CA THR A 576 -8.47 41.17 0.85
C THR A 576 -7.64 40.74 -0.38
N PRO A 577 -7.71 41.46 -1.51
CA PRO A 577 -6.86 41.16 -2.66
C PRO A 577 -5.36 41.20 -2.29
N PRO A 578 -4.55 40.23 -2.73
CA PRO A 578 -3.14 40.18 -2.39
C PRO A 578 -2.39 41.40 -2.94
N THR A 579 -1.56 42.01 -2.10
CA THR A 579 -0.70 43.15 -2.47
C THR A 579 0.75 42.76 -2.24
N ARG A 580 1.62 42.92 -3.26
CA ARG A 580 3.06 42.64 -3.13
C ARG A 580 3.69 43.65 -2.17
N ARG A 581 4.38 43.16 -1.14
CA ARG A 581 5.12 43.98 -0.17
C ARG A 581 6.57 44.22 -0.59
N ALA A 582 7.31 43.13 -0.81
CA ALA A 582 8.70 43.14 -1.24
C ALA A 582 9.01 41.87 -2.06
N ALA A 583 10.14 41.89 -2.76
CA ALA A 583 10.74 40.71 -3.39
C ALA A 583 12.24 40.76 -3.11
N ALA A 584 12.78 39.68 -2.55
CA ALA A 584 14.19 39.55 -2.20
C ALA A 584 14.71 38.21 -2.72
N ALA A 585 15.95 38.20 -3.21
CA ALA A 585 16.67 36.97 -3.54
C ALA A 585 17.71 36.74 -2.44
N VAL A 586 17.67 35.55 -1.83
CA VAL A 586 18.64 35.09 -0.84
C VAL A 586 19.18 33.77 -1.33
N THR A 587 20.50 33.65 -1.42
CA THR A 587 21.17 32.40 -1.78
C THR A 587 21.44 31.63 -0.50
N SER A 588 21.08 30.34 -0.47
CA SER A 588 21.53 29.46 0.61
C SER A 588 23.06 29.49 0.68
N PRO A 589 23.65 29.59 1.89
CA PRO A 589 25.10 29.59 2.05
C PRO A 589 25.75 28.31 1.51
#